data_AF-A0A7J8AMX5-F1
#
_entry.id   AF-A0A7J8AMX5-F1
#
_cell.length_a   1.000
_cell.length_b   1.000
_cell.length_c   1.000
_cell.angle_alpha   90.00
_cell.angle_beta   90.00
_cell.angle_gamma   90.00
#
_symmetry.space_group_name_H-M   'P 1'
#
loop_
_entity.id
_entity.type
_entity.pdbx_description
1 polymer ?
#
loop_
_entity_poly.entity_id
_entity_poly.type
_entity_poly.pdbx_seq_one_letter_code
_entity_poly.pdbx_strand_id
1 'polypeptide(L)'
;MSQGSPGDCVPLEPTSGPSTPPNPFVHELHLSRLQRIKFCLLGALLAPIRVLLAFIVLFLLWPFAWLQVAGLSEEQLQEPLTGWRKTVCHNGVLGLSRLLFFLLGFLRIRVRGQRASRLQAPVLVAAPHSTFFDPIVLLPCDLPKVVSRAENLSVPVIGALLRFNQAILVSRHDPASRRRVVEEVRRRATSGGKWPQVLFFPEGTCSNKKALLKFKPGAFIAGVPVQPILIRYPNSLDTTSWAWRGPGVLKVLWLTASQPCSIVDVEFLPVYHPSPEESRDPTLYANNVQRVMAQALGIPATECEFVGSLPVIVVGRLKVAFEPQLWELGKVLRKAGLSPGYVDTGAEPGRSRMINQDEFARQLQLSDPQTVAGAFSYFQKDANGLVDFRDVALALAALDRGTGLEELTRLAFELFAEEQAEGPSRLLCSDGFSTILHLLLGSPRPAAETLHAELCQAGPHQGLSLCQFQDFSLRDPLHGKLFSTYLRPSQTPNASSPGSCTALANGTVHSPKQKGD
;
A
#
# COMPACT_ATOMS: atom_id res chain seq x y z
N MET A 1 -41.91 7.20 58.34
CA MET A 1 -42.41 8.34 57.54
C MET A 1 -41.24 9.25 57.25
N SER A 2 -40.71 9.22 56.02
CA SER A 2 -40.18 10.41 55.34
C SER A 2 -39.76 10.00 53.93
N GLN A 3 -40.20 10.79 52.95
CA GLN A 3 -40.00 10.61 51.53
C GLN A 3 -38.59 11.08 51.10
N GLY A 4 -38.06 10.51 50.00
CA GLY A 4 -36.89 11.03 49.30
C GLY A 4 -37.06 10.83 47.79
N SER A 5 -37.08 11.95 47.07
CA SER A 5 -37.35 12.13 45.63
C SER A 5 -36.44 11.32 44.68
N PRO A 6 -36.88 11.08 43.42
CA PRO A 6 -36.06 10.42 42.40
C PRO A 6 -35.02 11.39 41.83
N GLY A 7 -33.75 11.02 41.91
CA GLY A 7 -32.65 11.75 41.30
C GLY A 7 -32.50 11.40 39.81
N ASP A 8 -32.31 12.44 39.00
CA ASP A 8 -32.09 12.38 37.56
C ASP A 8 -30.91 11.47 37.17
N CYS A 9 -31.18 10.43 36.38
CA CYS A 9 -30.15 9.65 35.70
C CYS A 9 -29.61 10.45 34.51
N VAL A 10 -28.47 11.11 34.70
CA VAL A 10 -27.65 11.62 33.61
C VAL A 10 -27.18 10.43 32.75
N PRO A 11 -27.43 10.39 31.44
CA PRO A 11 -26.88 9.35 30.58
C PRO A 11 -25.36 9.48 30.52
N LEU A 12 -24.66 8.45 30.98
CA LEU A 12 -23.23 8.26 30.76
C LEU A 12 -22.95 8.35 29.25
N GLU A 13 -22.09 9.29 28.86
CA GLU A 13 -21.55 9.36 27.50
C GLU A 13 -20.93 8.00 27.13
N PRO A 14 -21.20 7.47 25.92
CA PRO A 14 -20.63 6.20 25.50
C PRO A 14 -19.10 6.36 25.36
N THR A 15 -18.37 5.70 26.26
CA THR A 15 -16.93 5.50 26.17
C THR A 15 -16.59 4.93 24.80
N SER A 16 -15.77 5.69 24.04
CA SER A 16 -15.24 5.28 22.74
C SER A 16 -14.53 3.93 22.86
N GLY A 17 -15.06 2.91 22.17
CA GLY A 17 -14.36 1.64 21.98
C GLY A 17 -13.02 1.83 21.26
N PRO A 18 -12.15 0.80 21.22
CA PRO A 18 -10.86 0.89 20.56
C PRO A 18 -11.06 1.29 19.10
N SER A 19 -10.58 2.48 18.74
CA SER A 19 -10.62 3.01 17.38
C SER A 19 -9.98 2.00 16.43
N THR A 20 -10.70 1.59 15.39
CA THR A 20 -10.15 0.81 14.28
C THR A 20 -8.82 1.44 13.82
N PRO A 21 -7.73 0.67 13.70
CA PRO A 21 -6.44 1.23 13.33
C PRO A 21 -6.56 2.05 12.02
N PRO A 22 -5.90 3.22 11.95
CA PRO A 22 -6.07 4.12 10.82
C PRO A 22 -5.59 3.46 9.54
N ASN A 23 -6.40 3.52 8.49
CA ASN A 23 -6.04 3.02 7.17
C ASN A 23 -4.79 3.75 6.64
N PRO A 24 -3.64 3.07 6.41
CA PRO A 24 -2.40 3.72 6.00
C PRO A 24 -2.35 4.07 4.50
N PHE A 25 -3.29 3.57 3.70
CA PHE A 25 -3.28 3.67 2.24
C PHE A 25 -4.19 4.77 1.69
N VAL A 26 -5.04 5.37 2.53
CA VAL A 26 -6.00 6.40 2.12
C VAL A 26 -5.60 7.75 2.72
N HIS A 27 -5.33 8.72 1.85
CA HIS A 27 -5.06 10.10 2.22
C HIS A 27 -6.14 11.01 1.65
N GLU A 28 -7.02 11.51 2.52
CA GLU A 28 -8.00 12.52 2.18
C GLU A 28 -7.58 13.89 2.72
N LEU A 29 -7.31 14.82 1.81
CA LEU A 29 -7.00 16.19 2.16
C LEU A 29 -8.28 17.03 2.14
N HIS A 30 -8.82 17.29 3.33
CA HIS A 30 -9.98 18.14 3.52
C HIS A 30 -9.56 19.61 3.59
N LEU A 31 -9.79 20.35 2.51
CA LEU A 31 -9.49 21.78 2.41
C LEU A 31 -10.74 22.63 2.60
N SER A 32 -10.69 23.58 3.54
CA SER A 32 -11.72 24.60 3.70
C SER A 32 -11.79 25.51 2.47
N ARG A 33 -12.91 26.23 2.28
CA ARG A 33 -13.07 27.16 1.14
C ARG A 33 -11.95 28.20 1.08
N LEU A 34 -11.58 28.77 2.23
CA LEU A 34 -10.49 29.73 2.34
C LEU A 34 -9.14 29.10 1.99
N GLN A 35 -8.88 27.88 2.45
CA GLN A 35 -7.65 27.15 2.09
C GLN A 35 -7.59 26.88 0.59
N ARG A 36 -8.69 26.47 -0.04
CA ARG A 36 -8.75 26.28 -1.50
C ARG A 36 -8.43 27.57 -2.26
N ILE A 37 -9.04 28.69 -1.86
CA ILE A 37 -8.74 30.01 -2.46
C ILE A 37 -7.25 30.34 -2.28
N LYS A 38 -6.71 30.15 -1.08
CA LYS A 38 -5.28 30.35 -0.80
C LYS A 38 -4.40 29.47 -1.70
N PHE A 39 -4.72 28.19 -1.87
CA PHE A 39 -3.99 27.30 -2.77
C PHE A 39 -4.11 27.69 -4.24
N CYS A 40 -5.26 28.20 -4.67
CA CYS A 40 -5.43 28.71 -6.03
C CYS A 40 -4.54 29.94 -6.27
N LEU A 41 -4.61 30.94 -5.38
CA LEU A 41 -3.83 32.18 -5.50
C LEU A 41 -2.33 31.93 -5.36
N LEU A 42 -1.93 31.29 -4.26
CA LEU A 42 -0.52 31.05 -3.95
C LEU A 42 0.08 29.97 -4.86
N GLY A 43 -0.73 28.99 -5.27
CA GLY A 43 -0.31 27.98 -6.23
C GLY A 43 -0.09 28.57 -7.61
N ALA A 44 -0.99 29.41 -8.11
CA ALA A 44 -0.81 30.07 -9.41
C ALA A 44 0.47 30.92 -9.46
N LEU A 45 0.85 31.55 -8.34
CA LEU A 45 2.07 32.37 -8.25
C LEU A 45 3.34 31.54 -8.00
N LEU A 46 3.35 30.72 -6.93
CA LEU A 46 4.56 30.05 -6.45
C LEU A 46 4.85 28.75 -7.22
N ALA A 47 3.84 27.92 -7.48
CA ALA A 47 4.08 26.56 -7.94
C ALA A 47 4.74 26.51 -9.33
N PRO A 48 4.29 27.26 -10.36
CA PRO A 48 4.94 27.26 -11.67
C PRO A 48 6.41 27.70 -11.60
N ILE A 49 6.70 28.78 -10.87
CA ILE A 49 8.05 29.32 -10.72
C ILE A 49 8.95 28.30 -10.00
N ARG A 50 8.49 27.76 -8.87
CA ARG A 50 9.25 26.79 -8.07
C ARG A 50 9.50 25.49 -8.82
N VAL A 51 8.49 24.95 -9.50
CA VAL A 51 8.62 23.73 -10.30
C VAL A 51 9.57 23.96 -11.48
N LEU A 52 9.48 25.10 -12.16
CA LEU A 52 10.40 25.45 -13.24
C LEU A 52 11.85 25.54 -12.73
N LEU A 53 12.09 26.27 -11.65
CA LEU A 53 13.43 26.40 -11.05
C LEU A 53 13.96 25.05 -10.55
N ALA A 54 13.10 24.23 -9.93
CA ALA A 54 13.44 22.87 -9.52
C ALA A 54 13.82 22.00 -10.71
N PHE A 55 13.09 22.10 -11.82
CA PHE A 55 13.40 21.38 -13.05
C PHE A 55 14.76 21.81 -13.61
N ILE A 56 15.06 23.12 -13.67
CA ILE A 56 16.37 23.63 -14.09
C ILE A 56 17.49 23.04 -13.23
N VAL A 57 17.35 23.06 -11.90
CA VAL A 57 18.34 22.48 -10.99
C VAL A 57 18.48 20.97 -11.17
N LEU A 58 17.37 20.27 -11.45
CA LEU A 58 17.39 18.84 -11.76
C LEU A 58 18.23 18.56 -13.03
N PHE A 59 18.13 19.37 -14.08
CA PHE A 59 19.02 19.25 -15.24
C PHE A 59 20.49 19.58 -14.90
N LEU A 60 20.74 20.54 -14.03
CA LEU A 60 22.11 20.87 -13.57
C LEU A 60 22.76 19.75 -12.76
N LEU A 61 21.99 18.84 -12.17
CA LEU A 61 22.52 17.64 -11.52
C LEU A 61 23.08 16.61 -12.51
N TRP A 62 22.54 16.58 -13.74
CA TRP A 62 22.96 15.64 -14.78
C TRP A 62 24.48 15.64 -15.07
N PRO A 63 25.15 16.78 -15.34
CA PRO A 63 26.56 16.78 -15.68
C PRO A 63 27.43 16.22 -14.56
N PHE A 64 27.11 16.47 -13.29
CA PHE A 64 27.82 15.85 -12.16
C PHE A 64 27.61 14.34 -12.13
N ALA A 65 26.38 13.89 -12.37
CA ALA A 65 26.07 12.47 -12.41
C ALA A 65 26.80 11.75 -13.55
N TRP A 66 26.86 12.39 -14.72
CA TRP A 66 27.58 11.89 -15.88
C TRP A 66 29.10 11.89 -15.66
N LEU A 67 29.67 12.99 -15.16
CA LEU A 67 31.11 13.13 -14.91
C LEU A 67 31.65 12.07 -13.95
N GLN A 68 30.85 11.68 -12.96
CA GLN A 68 31.20 10.65 -11.98
C GLN A 68 31.41 9.27 -12.61
N VAL A 69 30.66 8.97 -13.67
CA VAL A 69 30.60 7.64 -14.31
C VAL A 69 31.37 7.62 -15.65
N ALA A 70 31.59 8.79 -16.26
CA ALA A 70 32.22 8.91 -17.57
C ALA A 70 33.63 8.29 -17.62
N GLY A 71 33.79 7.32 -18.54
CA GLY A 71 35.06 6.65 -18.79
C GLY A 71 35.42 5.55 -17.78
N LEU A 72 34.47 5.09 -16.95
CA LEU A 72 34.65 3.95 -16.05
C LEU A 72 34.08 2.67 -16.66
N SER A 73 34.76 1.55 -16.47
CA SER A 73 34.22 0.22 -16.82
C SER A 73 33.16 -0.23 -15.81
N GLU A 74 32.31 -1.18 -16.21
CA GLU A 74 31.32 -1.77 -15.30
C GLU A 74 31.97 -2.41 -14.06
N GLU A 75 33.14 -3.02 -14.20
CA GLU A 75 33.92 -3.58 -13.08
C GLU A 75 34.33 -2.51 -12.07
N GLN A 76 34.75 -1.33 -12.55
CA GLN A 76 35.10 -0.21 -11.66
C GLN A 76 33.87 0.35 -10.94
N LEU A 77 32.69 0.30 -11.56
CA LEU A 77 31.43 0.72 -10.94
C LEU A 77 30.92 -0.27 -9.88
N GLN A 78 31.42 -1.51 -9.86
CA GLN A 78 31.16 -2.51 -8.81
C GLN A 78 31.94 -2.23 -7.51
N GLU A 79 32.85 -1.26 -7.51
CA GLU A 79 33.65 -0.84 -6.35
C GLU A 79 33.32 0.61 -5.94
N PRO A 80 33.48 1.00 -4.66
CA PRO A 80 33.15 2.35 -4.24
C PRO A 80 34.03 3.37 -4.97
N LEU A 81 33.41 4.37 -5.59
CA LEU A 81 34.14 5.39 -6.31
C LEU A 81 35.02 6.22 -5.37
N THR A 82 36.26 6.47 -5.79
CA THR A 82 37.30 7.22 -5.05
C THR A 82 37.88 8.36 -5.90
N GLY A 83 38.74 9.19 -5.29
CA GLY A 83 39.45 10.27 -5.98
C GLY A 83 38.69 11.59 -6.08
N TRP A 84 39.24 12.53 -6.85
CA TRP A 84 38.77 13.92 -6.92
C TRP A 84 37.38 14.06 -7.54
N ARG A 85 37.05 13.24 -8.55
CA ARG A 85 35.74 13.26 -9.22
C ARG A 85 34.62 13.03 -8.23
N LYS A 86 34.80 12.04 -7.35
CA LYS A 86 33.88 11.74 -6.25
C LYS A 86 33.65 12.97 -5.38
N THR A 87 34.71 13.63 -4.91
CA THR A 87 34.57 14.79 -4.03
C THR A 87 33.84 15.95 -4.71
N VAL A 88 34.20 16.27 -5.96
CA VAL A 88 33.56 17.34 -6.73
C VAL A 88 32.08 17.03 -7.01
N CYS A 89 31.80 15.83 -7.52
CA CYS A 89 30.43 15.44 -7.87
C CYS A 89 29.58 15.24 -6.61
N HIS A 90 30.13 14.72 -5.51
CA HIS A 90 29.43 14.60 -4.24
C HIS A 90 29.01 15.95 -3.69
N ASN A 91 29.93 16.91 -3.59
CA ASN A 91 29.62 18.25 -3.08
C ASN A 91 28.67 19.00 -4.03
N GLY A 92 28.85 18.86 -5.35
CA GLY A 92 27.97 19.45 -6.35
C GLY A 92 26.55 18.89 -6.25
N VAL A 93 26.39 17.56 -6.21
CA VAL A 93 25.09 16.90 -6.06
C VAL A 93 24.45 17.24 -4.71
N LEU A 94 25.21 17.27 -3.61
CA LEU A 94 24.70 17.64 -2.30
C LEU A 94 24.17 19.08 -2.28
N GLY A 95 24.96 20.03 -2.79
CA GLY A 95 24.59 21.45 -2.87
C GLY A 95 23.38 21.69 -3.77
N LEU A 96 23.37 21.13 -4.98
CA LEU A 96 22.27 21.25 -5.92
C LEU A 96 21.00 20.53 -5.43
N SER A 97 21.13 19.39 -4.76
CA SER A 97 19.98 18.70 -4.16
C SER A 97 19.39 19.54 -3.02
N ARG A 98 20.22 20.19 -2.20
CA ARG A 98 19.76 21.13 -1.17
C ARG A 98 19.05 22.33 -1.80
N LEU A 99 19.58 22.89 -2.88
CA LEU A 99 18.96 23.97 -3.64
C LEU A 99 17.62 23.53 -4.26
N LEU A 100 17.55 22.32 -4.82
CA LEU A 100 16.34 21.74 -5.40
C LEU A 100 15.20 21.71 -4.38
N PHE A 101 15.43 21.13 -3.21
CA PHE A 101 14.42 21.05 -2.15
C PHE A 101 14.07 22.45 -1.59
N PHE A 102 15.04 23.34 -1.46
CA PHE A 102 14.80 24.73 -1.06
C PHE A 102 13.85 25.44 -2.05
N LEU A 103 14.10 25.31 -3.36
CA LEU A 103 13.27 25.89 -4.41
C LEU A 103 11.87 25.28 -4.45
N LEU A 104 11.72 24.00 -4.13
CA LEU A 104 10.42 23.34 -3.98
C LEU A 104 9.64 23.79 -2.72
N GLY A 105 10.25 24.62 -1.87
CA GLY A 105 9.61 25.21 -0.68
C GLY A 105 10.01 24.56 0.65
N PHE A 106 10.92 23.58 0.67
CA PHE A 106 11.46 23.00 1.90
C PHE A 106 12.52 23.92 2.52
N LEU A 107 12.08 25.01 3.13
CA LEU A 107 12.97 26.04 3.66
C LEU A 107 13.72 25.60 4.92
N ARG A 108 13.23 24.57 5.62
CA ARG A 108 13.83 24.10 6.88
C ARG A 108 13.84 22.57 6.96
N ILE A 109 15.05 22.03 7.05
CA ILE A 109 15.32 20.63 7.39
C ILE A 109 15.84 20.65 8.83
N ARG A 110 15.04 20.17 9.79
CA ARG A 110 15.44 20.08 11.19
C ARG A 110 16.00 18.70 11.44
N VAL A 111 17.23 18.62 11.91
CA VAL A 111 17.89 17.34 12.21
C VAL A 111 17.96 17.17 13.72
N ARG A 112 17.50 16.02 14.22
CA ARG A 112 17.60 15.62 15.63
C ARG A 112 18.38 14.32 15.73
N GLY A 113 19.09 14.14 16.85
CA GLY A 113 20.00 13.01 17.03
C GLY A 113 21.26 13.12 16.17
N GLN A 114 22.07 12.06 16.19
CA GLN A 114 23.35 12.00 15.49
C GLN A 114 23.37 10.82 14.53
N ARG A 115 23.79 11.07 13.30
CA ARG A 115 24.07 10.01 12.33
C ARG A 115 25.25 9.16 12.81
N ALA A 116 25.02 7.86 12.93
CA ALA A 116 26.04 6.88 13.24
C ALA A 116 27.05 6.77 12.09
N SER A 117 28.30 6.45 12.42
CA SER A 117 29.29 6.16 11.40
C SER A 117 28.92 4.88 10.63
N ARG A 118 29.44 4.74 9.41
CA ARG A 118 29.28 3.53 8.59
C ARG A 118 29.81 2.24 9.26
N LEU A 119 30.70 2.38 10.26
CA LEU A 119 31.23 1.25 11.03
C LEU A 119 30.27 0.83 12.14
N GLN A 120 29.58 1.79 12.76
CA GLN A 120 28.59 1.53 13.80
C GLN A 120 27.28 1.00 13.22
N ALA A 121 26.82 1.58 12.10
CA ALA A 121 25.59 1.18 11.42
C ALA A 121 25.78 1.29 9.90
N PRO A 122 26.16 0.20 9.20
CA PRO A 122 26.32 0.23 7.74
C PRO A 122 24.99 0.39 6.99
N VAL A 123 23.85 0.16 7.64
CA VAL A 123 22.52 0.27 7.06
C VAL A 123 21.72 1.35 7.79
N LEU A 124 21.04 2.19 7.02
CA LEU A 124 20.09 3.20 7.49
C LEU A 124 18.68 2.78 7.08
N VAL A 125 17.70 2.88 7.98
CA VAL A 125 16.30 2.58 7.67
C VAL A 125 15.44 3.79 7.99
N ALA A 126 14.78 4.36 6.97
CA ALA A 126 13.96 5.56 7.11
C ALA A 126 12.47 5.24 7.01
N ALA A 127 11.67 5.81 7.92
CA ALA A 127 10.22 5.69 7.94
C ALA A 127 9.55 6.88 8.67
N PRO A 128 8.27 7.20 8.41
CA PRO A 128 7.45 6.61 7.36
C PRO A 128 7.92 7.04 5.95
N HIS A 129 7.85 6.14 4.99
CA HIS A 129 7.92 6.46 3.57
C HIS A 129 6.54 6.95 3.15
N SER A 130 6.41 8.24 2.87
CA SER A 130 5.13 8.90 2.65
C SER A 130 5.03 9.65 1.34
N THR A 131 6.16 9.95 0.71
CA THR A 131 6.17 10.82 -0.46
C THR A 131 7.42 10.64 -1.31
N PHE A 132 7.32 11.00 -2.58
CA PHE A 132 8.47 11.09 -3.47
C PHE A 132 9.47 12.20 -3.09
N PHE A 133 9.14 13.05 -2.09
CA PHE A 133 10.08 13.99 -1.48
C PHE A 133 10.93 13.40 -0.35
N ASP A 134 10.67 12.18 0.12
CA ASP A 134 11.45 11.54 1.20
C ASP A 134 12.95 11.40 0.90
N PRO A 135 13.44 11.35 -0.37
CA PRO A 135 14.86 11.47 -0.66
C PRO A 135 15.54 12.74 -0.11
N ILE A 136 14.79 13.73 0.40
CA ILE A 136 15.35 14.83 1.19
C ILE A 136 16.18 14.35 2.39
N VAL A 137 15.89 13.15 2.92
CA VAL A 137 16.65 12.50 4.00
C VAL A 137 18.09 12.16 3.59
N LEU A 138 18.38 12.08 2.28
CA LEU A 138 19.74 11.84 1.78
C LEU A 138 20.69 12.99 2.14
N LEU A 139 20.19 14.22 2.29
CA LEU A 139 20.99 15.40 2.63
C LEU A 139 21.65 15.28 4.02
N PRO A 140 20.91 15.05 5.12
CA PRO A 140 21.53 14.84 6.43
C PRO A 140 22.25 13.49 6.55
N CYS A 141 22.02 12.55 5.63
CA CYS A 141 22.68 11.25 5.61
C CYS A 141 23.96 11.19 4.76
N ASP A 142 24.41 12.32 4.19
CA ASP A 142 25.61 12.40 3.34
C ASP A 142 25.54 11.48 2.10
N LEU A 143 24.39 11.52 1.42
CA LEU A 143 24.11 10.78 0.17
C LEU A 143 24.45 9.28 0.25
N PRO A 144 23.81 8.52 1.17
CA PRO A 144 24.01 7.08 1.26
C PRO A 144 23.60 6.39 -0.04
N LYS A 145 24.08 5.16 -0.23
CA LYS A 145 23.65 4.30 -1.35
C LYS A 145 22.18 3.96 -1.16
N VAL A 146 21.37 4.02 -2.21
CA VAL A 146 19.93 3.70 -2.11
C VAL A 146 19.62 2.39 -2.81
N VAL A 147 18.50 1.78 -2.44
CA VAL A 147 17.88 0.70 -3.21
C VAL A 147 16.75 1.27 -4.05
N SER A 148 16.78 1.04 -5.36
CA SER A 148 15.80 1.57 -6.30
C SER A 148 15.28 0.49 -7.24
N ARG A 149 14.05 0.69 -7.71
CA ARG A 149 13.47 -0.07 -8.82
C ARG A 149 14.32 0.06 -10.08
N ALA A 150 14.54 -1.03 -10.80
CA ALA A 150 15.32 -1.06 -12.03
C ALA A 150 14.68 -0.18 -13.12
N GLU A 151 13.35 -0.06 -13.14
CA GLU A 151 12.60 0.77 -14.09
C GLU A 151 12.93 2.26 -13.95
N ASN A 152 13.39 2.71 -12.78
CA ASN A 152 13.77 4.11 -12.58
C ASN A 152 15.03 4.51 -13.36
N LEU A 153 15.81 3.55 -13.88
CA LEU A 153 16.97 3.83 -14.73
C LEU A 153 16.62 4.42 -16.10
N SER A 154 15.40 4.17 -16.60
CA SER A 154 14.95 4.68 -17.90
C SER A 154 14.52 6.15 -17.84
N VAL A 155 14.25 6.66 -16.64
CA VAL A 155 13.95 8.08 -16.42
C VAL A 155 15.26 8.87 -16.54
N PRO A 156 15.40 9.82 -17.49
CA PRO A 156 16.72 10.35 -17.86
C PRO A 156 17.56 10.87 -16.69
N VAL A 157 17.09 11.92 -15.99
CA VAL A 157 17.88 12.53 -14.90
C VAL A 157 17.97 11.60 -13.68
N ILE A 158 16.88 10.91 -13.34
CA ILE A 158 16.83 10.01 -12.18
C ILE A 158 17.77 8.82 -12.39
N GLY A 159 17.80 8.24 -13.59
CA GLY A 159 18.69 7.16 -13.96
C GLY A 159 20.16 7.58 -13.93
N ALA A 160 20.49 8.81 -14.32
CA ALA A 160 21.84 9.34 -14.17
C ALA A 160 22.22 9.46 -12.68
N LEU A 161 21.33 10.01 -11.84
CA LEU A 161 21.54 10.14 -10.40
C LEU A 161 21.67 8.78 -9.69
N LEU A 162 20.93 7.76 -10.12
CA LEU A 162 21.04 6.40 -9.58
C LEU A 162 22.39 5.75 -9.92
N ARG A 163 22.91 5.98 -11.14
CA ARG A 163 24.26 5.54 -11.53
C ARG A 163 25.34 6.27 -10.75
N PHE A 164 25.23 7.60 -10.62
CA PHE A 164 26.08 8.41 -9.73
C PHE A 164 26.09 7.87 -8.30
N ASN A 165 24.91 7.57 -7.77
CA ASN A 165 24.76 7.03 -6.43
C ASN A 165 25.33 5.62 -6.32
N GLN A 166 25.58 4.87 -7.41
CA GLN A 166 25.84 3.42 -7.39
C GLN A 166 24.71 2.67 -6.66
N ALA A 167 23.46 3.03 -6.96
CA ALA A 167 22.29 2.46 -6.32
C ALA A 167 22.19 0.94 -6.55
N ILE A 168 21.67 0.21 -5.57
CA ILE A 168 21.34 -1.21 -5.73
C ILE A 168 19.99 -1.30 -6.43
N LEU A 169 19.96 -1.96 -7.60
CA LEU A 169 18.78 -2.01 -8.44
C LEU A 169 18.00 -3.32 -8.26
N VAL A 170 16.70 -3.21 -8.01
CA VAL A 170 15.80 -4.36 -7.84
C VAL A 170 14.79 -4.42 -8.97
N SER A 171 14.72 -5.55 -9.65
CA SER A 171 13.59 -5.92 -10.52
C SER A 171 12.62 -6.78 -9.73
N ARG A 172 11.34 -6.37 -9.69
CA ARG A 172 10.29 -7.16 -9.02
C ARG A 172 9.88 -8.38 -9.85
N HIS A 173 10.07 -8.32 -11.16
CA HIS A 173 9.68 -9.35 -12.13
C HIS A 173 10.72 -10.46 -12.28
N ASP A 174 11.95 -10.25 -11.83
CA ASP A 174 13.04 -11.24 -11.90
C ASP A 174 13.40 -11.77 -10.49
N PRO A 175 13.05 -13.02 -10.15
CA PRO A 175 13.46 -13.65 -8.89
C PRO A 175 14.99 -13.70 -8.70
N ALA A 176 15.77 -13.84 -9.77
CA ALA A 176 17.23 -13.84 -9.70
C ALA A 176 17.76 -12.44 -9.34
N SER A 177 17.10 -11.37 -9.80
CA SER A 177 17.42 -10.00 -9.38
C SER A 177 17.27 -9.82 -7.88
N ARG A 178 16.25 -10.40 -7.26
CA ARG A 178 16.09 -10.32 -5.79
C ARG A 178 17.24 -10.99 -5.05
N ARG A 179 17.73 -12.15 -5.53
CA ARG A 179 18.90 -12.82 -4.94
C ARG A 179 20.16 -11.97 -5.07
N ARG A 180 20.42 -11.38 -6.24
CA ARG A 180 21.56 -10.47 -6.45
C ARG A 180 21.51 -9.26 -5.52
N VAL A 181 20.32 -8.70 -5.28
CA VAL A 181 20.15 -7.60 -4.32
C VAL A 181 20.55 -8.03 -2.90
N VAL A 182 20.12 -9.22 -2.46
CA VAL A 182 20.47 -9.75 -1.14
C VAL A 182 21.98 -9.91 -0.98
N GLU A 183 22.63 -10.51 -1.99
CA GLU A 183 24.08 -10.69 -2.01
C GLU A 183 24.82 -9.34 -1.97
N GLU A 184 24.38 -8.37 -2.77
CA GLU A 184 25.01 -7.05 -2.84
C GLU A 184 24.83 -6.25 -1.55
N VAL A 185 23.64 -6.31 -0.93
CA VAL A 185 23.39 -5.69 0.37
C VAL A 185 24.31 -6.30 1.42
N ARG A 186 24.42 -7.64 1.47
CA ARG A 186 25.33 -8.32 2.39
C ARG A 186 26.77 -7.89 2.16
N ARG A 187 27.24 -7.96 0.90
CA ARG A 187 28.60 -7.57 0.50
C ARG A 187 28.96 -6.15 0.94
N ARG A 188 28.08 -5.17 0.70
CA ARG A 188 28.32 -3.77 1.07
C ARG A 188 28.24 -3.54 2.57
N ALA A 189 27.24 -4.12 3.22
CA ALA A 189 26.98 -3.89 4.64
C ALA A 189 28.04 -4.54 5.55
N THR A 190 28.64 -5.67 5.13
CA THR A 190 29.72 -6.34 5.87
C THR A 190 31.12 -5.93 5.41
N SER A 191 31.25 -4.85 4.64
CA SER A 191 32.52 -4.43 4.02
C SER A 191 33.52 -3.73 4.95
N GLY A 192 33.27 -3.73 6.27
CA GLY A 192 34.14 -3.06 7.25
C GLY A 192 34.27 -1.55 7.01
N GLY A 193 33.23 -0.89 6.47
CA GLY A 193 33.22 0.54 6.18
C GLY A 193 33.83 0.95 4.84
N LYS A 194 34.28 0.00 4.01
CA LYS A 194 34.73 0.29 2.64
C LYS A 194 33.62 0.98 1.83
N TRP A 195 32.38 0.48 1.93
CA TRP A 195 31.21 1.11 1.30
C TRP A 195 30.59 2.21 2.18
N PRO A 196 30.04 3.28 1.57
CA PRO A 196 29.10 4.17 2.26
C PRO A 196 27.86 3.41 2.74
N GLN A 197 27.15 3.99 3.71
CA GLN A 197 25.93 3.39 4.26
C GLN A 197 24.89 3.16 3.16
N VAL A 198 24.05 2.13 3.34
CA VAL A 198 22.91 1.85 2.45
C VAL A 198 21.62 2.27 3.14
N LEU A 199 20.83 3.14 2.50
CA LEU A 199 19.54 3.61 2.98
C LEU A 199 18.39 2.80 2.36
N PHE A 200 17.49 2.36 3.23
CA PHE A 200 16.25 1.69 2.86
C PHE A 200 15.03 2.46 3.36
N PHE A 201 13.96 2.39 2.58
CA PHE A 201 12.59 2.61 3.04
C PHE A 201 11.91 1.24 3.16
N PRO A 202 11.94 0.59 4.35
CA PRO A 202 11.56 -0.80 4.48
C PRO A 202 10.07 -1.08 4.23
N GLU A 203 9.20 -0.05 4.25
CA GLU A 203 7.79 -0.16 3.82
C GLU A 203 7.65 -0.55 2.32
N GLY A 204 8.63 -0.15 1.49
CA GLY A 204 8.67 -0.49 0.07
C GLY A 204 7.58 0.16 -0.81
N THR A 205 6.80 1.09 -0.25
CA THR A 205 5.82 1.96 -0.90
C THR A 205 5.57 3.20 -0.04
N CYS A 206 4.90 4.22 -0.58
CA CYS A 206 4.47 5.38 0.18
C CYS A 206 3.12 5.15 0.89
N SER A 207 3.00 5.62 2.13
CA SER A 207 1.80 5.59 2.99
C SER A 207 1.38 6.99 3.45
N ASN A 208 0.30 7.11 4.21
CA ASN A 208 -0.21 8.40 4.72
C ASN A 208 0.39 8.81 6.09
N LYS A 209 1.42 8.12 6.59
CA LYS A 209 2.09 8.37 7.89
C LYS A 209 1.24 8.14 9.15
N LYS A 210 -0.02 7.71 9.04
CA LYS A 210 -0.89 7.46 10.21
C LYS A 210 -0.58 6.13 10.90
N ALA A 211 0.08 5.22 10.20
CA ALA A 211 0.60 3.97 10.71
C ALA A 211 1.82 3.56 9.89
N LEU A 212 2.74 2.80 10.48
CA LEU A 212 3.82 2.18 9.71
C LEU A 212 3.32 0.92 9.03
N LEU A 213 3.57 0.81 7.73
CA LEU A 213 3.40 -0.45 7.00
C LEU A 213 4.41 -1.49 7.49
N LYS A 214 4.10 -2.76 7.26
CA LYS A 214 4.98 -3.88 7.55
C LYS A 214 6.33 -3.69 6.85
N PHE A 215 7.41 -3.85 7.59
CA PHE A 215 8.74 -3.72 7.04
C PHE A 215 9.15 -4.97 6.27
N LYS A 216 9.69 -4.77 5.08
CA LYS A 216 10.26 -5.84 4.26
C LYS A 216 11.64 -6.24 4.81
N PRO A 217 11.98 -7.54 4.83
CA PRO A 217 13.21 -8.04 5.46
C PRO A 217 14.51 -7.66 4.72
N GLY A 218 14.42 -7.09 3.50
CA GLY A 218 15.58 -6.85 2.64
C GLY A 218 16.68 -5.97 3.27
N ALA A 219 16.31 -4.99 4.10
CA ALA A 219 17.27 -4.14 4.81
C ALA A 219 17.98 -4.86 5.96
N PHE A 220 17.40 -5.95 6.45
CA PHE A 220 17.78 -6.65 7.68
C PHE A 220 18.51 -7.96 7.40
N ILE A 221 18.56 -8.40 6.14
CA ILE A 221 19.07 -9.72 5.73
C ILE A 221 20.56 -9.93 6.01
N ALA A 222 21.32 -8.84 6.16
CA ALA A 222 22.74 -8.90 6.47
C ALA A 222 23.03 -9.20 7.96
N GLY A 223 22.02 -9.08 8.85
CA GLY A 223 22.20 -9.32 10.29
C GLY A 223 23.15 -8.33 10.96
N VAL A 224 23.34 -7.15 10.38
CA VAL A 224 24.23 -6.10 10.89
C VAL A 224 23.42 -5.01 11.63
N PRO A 225 24.06 -4.17 12.45
CA PRO A 225 23.39 -3.04 13.08
C PRO A 225 22.78 -2.09 12.05
N VAL A 226 21.57 -1.60 12.34
CA VAL A 226 20.89 -0.57 11.54
C VAL A 226 20.72 0.69 12.36
N GLN A 227 20.69 1.85 11.71
CA GLN A 227 20.22 3.08 12.35
C GLN A 227 18.85 3.48 11.82
N PRO A 228 17.81 3.49 12.68
CA PRO A 228 16.51 3.98 12.31
C PRO A 228 16.47 5.51 12.20
N ILE A 229 15.75 6.01 11.20
CA ILE A 229 15.58 7.43 10.91
C ILE A 229 14.09 7.73 10.79
N LEU A 230 13.59 8.65 11.60
CA LEU A 230 12.21 9.09 11.56
C LEU A 230 12.06 10.33 10.69
N ILE A 231 11.13 10.30 9.75
CA ILE A 231 10.79 11.46 8.90
C ILE A 231 9.42 11.98 9.33
N ARG A 232 9.35 13.28 9.67
CA ARG A 232 8.08 13.95 9.95
C ARG A 232 7.94 15.20 9.09
N TYR A 233 6.73 15.47 8.64
CA TYR A 233 6.36 16.70 7.95
C TYR A 233 5.42 17.50 8.85
N PRO A 234 5.93 18.26 9.84
CA PRO A 234 5.12 18.98 10.83
C PRO A 234 4.51 20.26 10.25
N ASN A 235 3.82 20.13 9.11
CA ASN A 235 3.16 21.22 8.40
C ASN A 235 1.67 21.22 8.76
N SER A 236 1.08 22.42 8.85
CA SER A 236 -0.35 22.59 9.19
C SER A 236 -1.32 21.82 8.28
N LEU A 237 -0.90 21.59 7.02
CA LEU A 237 -1.61 20.78 6.05
C LEU A 237 -0.67 19.71 5.51
N ASP A 238 -1.18 18.49 5.42
CA ASP A 238 -0.43 17.39 4.83
C ASP A 238 -0.53 17.42 3.29
N THR A 239 0.27 18.29 2.69
CA THR A 239 0.39 18.43 1.24
C THR A 239 1.39 17.47 0.62
N THR A 240 2.14 16.72 1.43
CA THR A 240 3.26 15.88 0.96
C THR A 240 2.87 14.43 0.76
N SER A 241 1.92 13.89 1.55
CA SER A 241 1.53 12.49 1.48
C SER A 241 1.05 12.07 0.09
N TRP A 242 1.70 11.04 -0.46
CA TRP A 242 1.34 10.34 -1.68
C TRP A 242 1.01 8.88 -1.33
N ALA A 243 -0.22 8.66 -0.89
CA ALA A 243 -0.73 7.32 -0.56
C ALA A 243 -1.42 6.67 -1.77
N TRP A 244 -1.73 5.38 -1.68
CA TRP A 244 -2.39 4.60 -2.74
C TRP A 244 -3.68 5.26 -3.25
N ARG A 245 -4.56 5.65 -2.32
CA ARG A 245 -5.76 6.43 -2.62
C ARG A 245 -5.59 7.84 -2.06
N GLY A 246 -5.48 8.81 -2.94
CA GLY A 246 -5.23 10.19 -2.55
C GLY A 246 -4.88 11.07 -3.74
N PRO A 247 -4.34 12.28 -3.50
CA PRO A 247 -3.84 13.13 -4.58
C PRO A 247 -2.71 12.43 -5.34
N GLY A 248 -2.80 12.41 -6.68
CA GLY A 248 -1.72 11.92 -7.52
C GLY A 248 -0.45 12.79 -7.45
N VAL A 249 0.66 12.30 -7.97
CA VAL A 249 2.00 12.96 -7.91
C VAL A 249 1.95 14.43 -8.32
N LEU A 250 1.31 14.77 -9.44
CA LEU A 250 1.23 16.16 -9.91
C LEU A 250 0.47 17.07 -8.93
N LYS A 251 -0.59 16.55 -8.32
CA LYS A 251 -1.37 17.29 -7.32
C LYS A 251 -0.58 17.46 -6.02
N VAL A 252 0.12 16.44 -5.55
CA VAL A 252 1.02 16.52 -4.38
C VAL A 252 2.15 17.53 -4.63
N LEU A 253 2.76 17.51 -5.82
CA LEU A 253 3.78 18.48 -6.23
C LEU A 253 3.22 19.90 -6.21
N TRP A 254 2.06 20.12 -6.84
CA TRP A 254 1.38 21.42 -6.84
C TRP A 254 1.09 21.91 -5.42
N LEU A 255 0.45 21.07 -4.59
CA LEU A 255 0.08 21.42 -3.22
C LEU A 255 1.31 21.76 -2.38
N THR A 256 2.38 20.97 -2.48
CA THR A 256 3.62 21.22 -1.73
C THR A 256 4.34 22.48 -2.22
N ALA A 257 4.47 22.66 -3.53
CA ALA A 257 5.10 23.86 -4.10
C ALA A 257 4.30 25.14 -3.82
N SER A 258 2.98 25.03 -3.64
CA SER A 258 2.09 26.12 -3.24
C SER A 258 2.22 26.51 -1.77
N GLN A 259 2.86 25.72 -0.92
CA GLN A 259 3.06 26.09 0.49
C GLN A 259 4.09 27.22 0.60
N PRO A 260 3.86 28.29 1.38
CA PRO A 260 4.87 29.33 1.59
C PRO A 260 6.19 28.74 2.10
N CYS A 261 6.08 27.81 3.07
CA CYS A 261 7.18 27.13 3.73
C CYS A 261 6.75 25.72 4.10
N SER A 262 7.58 24.74 3.72
CA SER A 262 7.48 23.35 4.13
C SER A 262 8.65 23.02 5.05
N ILE A 263 8.35 22.35 6.17
CA ILE A 263 9.32 21.87 7.13
C ILE A 263 9.37 20.34 7.05
N VAL A 264 10.57 19.79 7.15
CA VAL A 264 10.79 18.37 7.42
C VAL A 264 11.67 18.22 8.66
N ASP A 265 11.25 17.33 9.55
CA ASP A 265 12.02 16.91 10.71
C ASP A 265 12.59 15.52 10.42
N VAL A 266 13.90 15.38 10.51
CA VAL A 266 14.66 14.14 10.37
C VAL A 266 15.28 13.81 11.72
N GLU A 267 14.89 12.70 12.33
CA GLU A 267 15.37 12.28 13.63
C GLU A 267 16.11 10.95 13.53
N PHE A 268 17.38 10.96 13.90
CA PHE A 268 18.20 9.76 14.04
C PHE A 268 17.93 9.11 15.40
N LEU A 269 17.39 7.90 15.40
CA LEU A 269 17.29 7.09 16.61
C LEU A 269 18.65 6.46 16.96
N PRO A 270 18.82 5.95 18.20
CA PRO A 270 19.98 5.14 18.56
C PRO A 270 20.19 3.97 17.59
N VAL A 271 21.44 3.54 17.42
CA VAL A 271 21.77 2.37 16.61
C VAL A 271 21.09 1.15 17.22
N TYR A 272 20.37 0.41 16.39
CA TYR A 272 19.75 -0.85 16.76
C TYR A 272 20.71 -1.99 16.45
N HIS A 273 21.09 -2.73 17.49
CA HIS A 273 21.94 -3.91 17.37
C HIS A 273 21.06 -5.16 17.40
N PRO A 274 21.12 -6.02 16.36
CA PRO A 274 20.29 -7.21 16.33
C PRO A 274 20.72 -8.22 17.39
N SER A 275 19.74 -8.89 17.99
CA SER A 275 19.98 -10.08 18.80
C SER A 275 20.51 -11.24 17.94
N PRO A 276 21.05 -12.32 18.54
CA PRO A 276 21.43 -13.52 17.81
C PRO A 276 20.26 -14.15 17.03
N GLU A 277 19.04 -14.02 17.53
CA GLU A 277 17.81 -14.50 16.88
C GLU A 277 17.45 -13.62 15.68
N GLU A 278 17.42 -12.30 15.87
CA GLU A 278 17.15 -11.33 14.80
C GLU A 278 18.20 -11.39 13.67
N SER A 279 19.45 -11.70 14.01
CA SER A 279 20.52 -11.88 13.02
C SER A 279 20.28 -13.11 12.12
N ARG A 280 19.50 -14.09 12.60
CA ARG A 280 19.14 -15.31 11.86
C ARG A 280 17.75 -15.21 11.20
N ASP A 281 16.87 -14.38 11.75
CA ASP A 281 15.53 -14.11 11.24
C ASP A 281 15.36 -12.62 10.87
N PRO A 282 15.59 -12.28 9.58
CA PRO A 282 15.42 -10.92 9.09
C PRO A 282 13.99 -10.37 9.20
N THR A 283 12.97 -11.24 9.24
CA THR A 283 11.57 -10.81 9.40
C THR A 283 11.31 -10.41 10.84
N LEU A 284 11.79 -11.20 11.81
CA LEU A 284 11.75 -10.85 13.23
C LEU A 284 12.46 -9.51 13.48
N TYR A 285 13.66 -9.36 12.90
CA TYR A 285 14.43 -8.12 13.00
C TYR A 285 13.66 -6.92 12.44
N ALA A 286 13.10 -7.07 11.23
CA ALA A 286 12.30 -6.02 10.60
C ALA A 286 11.10 -5.59 11.46
N ASN A 287 10.36 -6.56 12.03
CA ASN A 287 9.19 -6.32 12.86
C ASN A 287 9.55 -5.60 14.17
N ASN A 288 10.68 -5.96 14.80
CA ASN A 288 11.11 -5.32 16.03
C ASN A 288 11.57 -3.88 15.79
N VAL A 289 12.32 -3.63 14.71
CA VAL A 289 12.72 -2.26 14.33
C VAL A 289 11.51 -1.41 13.94
N GLN A 290 10.53 -1.98 13.22
CA GLN A 290 9.26 -1.32 12.93
C GLN A 290 8.56 -0.88 14.23
N ARG A 291 8.50 -1.77 15.24
CA ARG A 291 7.86 -1.47 16.53
C ARG A 291 8.57 -0.34 17.28
N VAL A 292 9.90 -0.34 17.29
CA VAL A 292 10.70 0.75 17.89
C VAL A 292 10.42 2.09 17.18
N MET A 293 10.41 2.09 15.86
CA MET A 293 10.13 3.30 15.07
C MET A 293 8.69 3.79 15.27
N ALA A 294 7.71 2.88 15.28
CA ALA A 294 6.31 3.17 15.52
C ALA A 294 6.08 3.80 16.89
N GLN A 295 6.70 3.24 17.94
CA GLN A 295 6.65 3.77 19.30
C GLN A 295 7.24 5.19 19.38
N ALA A 296 8.40 5.42 18.76
CA ALA A 296 9.04 6.74 18.74
C ALA A 296 8.29 7.79 17.88
N LEU A 297 7.51 7.33 16.90
CA LEU A 297 6.60 8.17 16.11
C LEU A 297 5.27 8.45 16.83
N GLY A 298 4.86 7.61 17.78
CA GLY A 298 3.54 7.67 18.40
C GLY A 298 2.41 7.20 17.48
N ILE A 299 2.71 6.32 16.52
CA ILE A 299 1.73 5.76 15.56
C ILE A 299 1.76 4.23 15.61
N PRO A 300 0.68 3.52 15.25
CA PRO A 300 0.67 2.07 15.27
C PRO A 300 1.58 1.44 14.20
N ALA A 301 2.23 0.33 14.55
CA ALA A 301 2.80 -0.61 13.59
C ALA A 301 1.68 -1.52 13.07
N THR A 302 1.63 -1.75 11.77
CA THR A 302 0.59 -2.57 11.13
C THR A 302 1.19 -3.70 10.31
N GLU A 303 0.37 -4.73 10.10
CA GLU A 303 0.65 -5.83 9.17
C GLU A 303 0.21 -5.50 7.72
N CYS A 304 -0.08 -4.23 7.45
CA CYS A 304 -0.43 -3.75 6.12
C CYS A 304 0.81 -3.73 5.22
N GLU A 305 0.70 -4.24 4.00
CA GLU A 305 1.78 -4.19 3.01
C GLU A 305 1.25 -4.01 1.59
N PHE A 306 2.16 -3.81 0.65
CA PHE A 306 1.82 -3.65 -0.77
C PHE A 306 2.41 -4.82 -1.57
N VAL A 307 1.52 -5.63 -2.17
CA VAL A 307 1.88 -6.80 -3.00
C VAL A 307 1.47 -6.49 -4.44
N GLY A 308 2.47 -6.36 -5.33
CA GLY A 308 2.22 -5.93 -6.71
C GLY A 308 1.66 -4.50 -6.76
N SER A 309 0.42 -4.36 -7.23
CA SER A 309 -0.37 -3.12 -7.29
C SER A 309 -1.45 -3.03 -6.20
N LEU A 310 -1.55 -4.02 -5.31
CA LEU A 310 -2.65 -4.16 -4.36
C LEU A 310 -2.19 -3.92 -2.92
N PRO A 311 -2.85 -3.01 -2.17
CA PRO A 311 -2.68 -2.93 -0.72
C PRO A 311 -3.35 -4.15 -0.07
N VAL A 312 -2.63 -4.83 0.80
CA VAL A 312 -3.12 -6.01 1.52
C VAL A 312 -2.90 -5.86 3.03
N ILE A 313 -3.74 -6.52 3.80
CA ILE A 313 -3.56 -6.72 5.24
C ILE A 313 -3.16 -8.18 5.44
N VAL A 314 -2.09 -8.42 6.20
CA VAL A 314 -1.72 -9.77 6.60
C VAL A 314 -2.44 -10.09 7.90
N VAL A 315 -3.30 -11.12 7.88
CA VAL A 315 -3.99 -11.63 9.06
C VAL A 315 -3.64 -13.09 9.22
N GLY A 316 -2.87 -13.41 10.26
CA GLY A 316 -2.21 -14.70 10.37
C GLY A 316 -1.26 -14.93 9.20
N ARG A 317 -1.53 -15.94 8.37
CA ARG A 317 -0.76 -16.26 7.16
C ARG A 317 -1.46 -15.87 5.87
N LEU A 318 -2.71 -15.41 5.95
CA LEU A 318 -3.48 -14.98 4.80
C LEU A 318 -3.25 -13.49 4.51
N LYS A 319 -3.02 -13.18 3.23
CA LYS A 319 -2.94 -11.81 2.73
C LYS A 319 -4.28 -11.47 2.08
N VAL A 320 -4.98 -10.48 2.61
CA VAL A 320 -6.30 -10.08 2.11
C VAL A 320 -6.21 -8.69 1.51
N ALA A 321 -6.83 -8.46 0.36
CA ALA A 321 -6.89 -7.14 -0.25
C ALA A 321 -7.60 -6.17 0.69
N PHE A 322 -7.07 -4.94 0.80
CA PHE A 322 -7.67 -3.91 1.64
C PHE A 322 -9.10 -3.57 1.17
N GLU A 323 -9.31 -3.50 -0.15
CA GLU A 323 -10.62 -3.41 -0.80
C GLU A 323 -10.73 -4.57 -1.82
N PRO A 324 -11.51 -5.64 -1.56
CA PRO A 324 -11.75 -6.66 -2.57
C PRO A 324 -12.51 -6.05 -3.73
N GLN A 325 -12.00 -6.25 -4.94
CA GLN A 325 -12.65 -5.77 -6.16
C GLN A 325 -14.06 -6.37 -6.37
N LEU A 326 -14.40 -7.43 -5.63
CA LEU A 326 -15.72 -8.06 -5.62
C LEU A 326 -16.84 -7.03 -5.40
N TRP A 327 -16.67 -6.09 -4.47
CA TRP A 327 -17.71 -5.08 -4.19
C TRP A 327 -17.85 -4.04 -5.29
N GLU A 328 -16.77 -3.74 -6.02
CA GLU A 328 -16.81 -2.89 -7.21
C GLU A 328 -17.53 -3.59 -8.36
N LEU A 329 -17.27 -4.89 -8.58
CA LEU A 329 -18.06 -5.71 -9.50
C LEU A 329 -19.56 -5.62 -9.13
N GLY A 330 -19.90 -5.80 -7.85
CA GLY A 330 -21.28 -5.68 -7.39
C GLY A 330 -21.91 -4.30 -7.63
N LYS A 331 -21.14 -3.22 -7.52
CA LYS A 331 -21.62 -1.86 -7.86
C LYS A 331 -21.85 -1.70 -9.37
N VAL A 332 -20.96 -2.23 -10.21
CA VAL A 332 -21.09 -2.20 -11.67
C VAL A 332 -22.32 -2.99 -12.11
N LEU A 333 -22.50 -4.22 -11.60
CA LEU A 333 -23.65 -5.06 -11.93
C LEU A 333 -24.98 -4.45 -11.48
N ARG A 334 -25.04 -3.87 -10.27
CA ARG A 334 -26.25 -3.17 -9.79
C ARG A 334 -26.59 -1.94 -10.63
N LYS A 335 -25.61 -1.17 -11.09
CA LYS A 335 -25.84 -0.04 -12.02
C LYS A 335 -26.43 -0.50 -13.35
N ALA A 336 -26.12 -1.72 -13.78
CA ALA A 336 -26.69 -2.34 -14.96
C ALA A 336 -28.06 -3.02 -14.72
N GLY A 337 -28.64 -2.90 -13.52
CA GLY A 337 -29.95 -3.46 -13.20
C GLY A 337 -29.94 -4.93 -12.80
N LEU A 338 -28.77 -5.58 -12.68
CA LEU A 338 -28.68 -6.94 -12.17
C LEU A 338 -28.78 -6.97 -10.64
N SER A 339 -29.74 -7.74 -10.15
CA SER A 339 -29.77 -8.18 -8.76
C SER A 339 -28.95 -9.48 -8.64
N PRO A 340 -27.89 -9.53 -7.82
CA PRO A 340 -26.96 -10.67 -7.78
C PRO A 340 -27.55 -12.04 -7.38
N GLY A 341 -28.82 -12.10 -6.96
CA GLY A 341 -29.42 -13.29 -6.35
C GLY A 341 -30.05 -14.32 -7.29
N TYR A 342 -30.07 -14.10 -8.60
CA TYR A 342 -30.65 -15.08 -9.52
C TYR A 342 -30.03 -15.01 -10.91
N VAL A 343 -28.81 -15.52 -11.04
CA VAL A 343 -28.36 -16.03 -12.33
C VAL A 343 -28.17 -17.52 -12.13
N ASP A 344 -29.02 -18.33 -12.76
CA ASP A 344 -28.72 -19.75 -12.93
C ASP A 344 -27.49 -19.82 -13.81
N THR A 345 -26.33 -19.90 -13.16
CA THR A 345 -25.06 -19.88 -13.85
C THR A 345 -24.79 -21.21 -14.54
N GLY A 346 -25.64 -22.24 -14.49
CA GLY A 346 -25.45 -23.48 -15.27
C GLY A 346 -24.02 -24.07 -15.22
N ALA A 347 -23.30 -23.81 -14.13
CA ALA A 347 -21.90 -24.16 -13.97
C ALA A 347 -21.86 -25.56 -13.38
N GLU A 348 -21.36 -26.53 -14.15
CA GLU A 348 -21.26 -27.91 -13.67
C GLU A 348 -20.14 -28.01 -12.60
N PRO A 349 -20.44 -28.57 -11.42
CA PRO A 349 -19.45 -28.80 -10.37
C PRO A 349 -18.21 -29.55 -10.89
N GLY A 350 -17.02 -29.01 -10.64
CA GLY A 350 -15.75 -29.64 -11.03
C GLY A 350 -15.38 -29.54 -12.52
N ARG A 351 -16.20 -28.91 -13.38
CA ARG A 351 -15.91 -28.79 -14.82
C ARG A 351 -15.68 -27.33 -15.22
N SER A 352 -14.45 -27.03 -15.62
CA SER A 352 -14.11 -25.70 -16.16
C SER A 352 -14.82 -25.46 -17.49
N ARG A 353 -15.46 -24.29 -17.61
CA ARG A 353 -16.09 -23.81 -18.85
C ARG A 353 -15.58 -22.41 -19.14
N MET A 354 -14.83 -22.26 -20.22
CA MET A 354 -14.27 -20.98 -20.63
C MET A 354 -15.28 -20.21 -21.48
N ILE A 355 -15.57 -18.96 -21.11
CA ILE A 355 -16.51 -18.08 -21.81
C ILE A 355 -15.82 -16.80 -22.28
N ASN A 356 -16.27 -16.27 -23.42
CA ASN A 356 -15.80 -14.99 -23.93
C ASN A 356 -16.72 -13.85 -23.44
N GLN A 357 -16.33 -12.60 -23.76
CA GLN A 357 -17.05 -11.41 -23.32
C GLN A 357 -18.51 -11.34 -23.83
N ASP A 358 -18.77 -11.82 -25.05
CA ASP A 358 -20.11 -11.80 -25.65
C ASP A 358 -21.04 -12.86 -25.02
N GLU A 359 -20.49 -14.02 -24.68
CA GLU A 359 -21.21 -15.05 -23.95
C GLU A 359 -21.50 -14.63 -22.51
N PHE A 360 -20.53 -13.99 -21.84
CA PHE A 360 -20.72 -13.38 -20.52
C PHE A 360 -21.85 -12.34 -20.54
N ALA A 361 -21.85 -11.43 -21.52
CA ALA A 361 -22.89 -10.42 -21.68
C ALA A 361 -24.28 -11.06 -21.87
N ARG A 362 -24.38 -12.09 -22.71
CA ARG A 362 -25.63 -12.82 -22.96
C ARG A 362 -26.15 -13.54 -21.72
N GLN A 363 -25.29 -14.23 -20.99
CA GLN A 363 -25.66 -15.00 -19.79
C GLN A 363 -26.10 -14.09 -18.64
N LEU A 364 -25.43 -12.94 -18.47
CA LEU A 364 -25.82 -11.94 -17.47
C LEU A 364 -26.86 -10.95 -17.98
N GLN A 365 -27.35 -11.10 -19.22
CA GLN A 365 -28.33 -10.19 -19.84
C GLN A 365 -27.89 -8.72 -19.80
N LEU A 366 -26.58 -8.48 -19.92
CA LEU A 366 -25.99 -7.14 -19.92
C LEU A 366 -26.02 -6.54 -21.33
N SER A 367 -26.64 -5.37 -21.47
CA SER A 367 -26.77 -4.68 -22.77
C SER A 367 -25.74 -3.58 -23.01
N ASP A 368 -25.15 -3.00 -21.96
CA ASP A 368 -24.20 -1.89 -22.07
C ASP A 368 -22.76 -2.39 -22.27
N PRO A 369 -22.10 -2.11 -23.41
CA PRO A 369 -20.75 -2.59 -23.70
C PRO A 369 -19.69 -2.13 -22.69
N GLN A 370 -19.82 -0.92 -22.14
CA GLN A 370 -18.86 -0.40 -21.15
C GLN A 370 -18.97 -1.14 -19.82
N THR A 371 -20.19 -1.42 -19.36
CA THR A 371 -20.46 -2.22 -18.16
C THR A 371 -20.00 -3.66 -18.36
N VAL A 372 -20.28 -4.27 -19.52
CA VAL A 372 -19.79 -5.61 -19.85
C VAL A 372 -18.27 -5.66 -19.77
N ALA A 373 -17.56 -4.72 -20.42
CA ALA A 373 -16.11 -4.67 -20.39
C ALA A 373 -15.57 -4.46 -18.96
N GLY A 374 -16.22 -3.58 -18.18
CA GLY A 374 -15.87 -3.32 -16.79
C GLY A 374 -16.03 -4.56 -15.91
N ALA A 375 -17.17 -5.23 -15.96
CA ALA A 375 -17.43 -6.45 -15.18
C ALA A 375 -16.56 -7.63 -15.64
N PHE A 376 -16.38 -7.82 -16.95
CA PHE A 376 -15.54 -8.88 -17.50
C PHE A 376 -14.05 -8.68 -17.19
N SER A 377 -13.60 -7.43 -16.95
CA SER A 377 -12.21 -7.14 -16.56
C SER A 377 -11.84 -7.56 -15.14
N TYR A 378 -12.83 -7.83 -14.28
CA TYR A 378 -12.61 -8.28 -12.91
C TYR A 378 -12.06 -9.72 -12.86
N PHE A 379 -12.49 -10.56 -13.79
CA PHE A 379 -12.12 -11.97 -13.80
C PHE A 379 -10.76 -12.20 -14.46
N GLN A 380 -10.06 -13.22 -13.98
CA GLN A 380 -8.80 -13.63 -14.58
C GLN A 380 -9.05 -14.26 -15.95
N LYS A 381 -8.27 -13.83 -16.94
CA LYS A 381 -8.35 -14.32 -18.31
C LYS A 381 -7.23 -15.30 -18.61
N ASP A 382 -7.53 -16.32 -19.41
CA ASP A 382 -6.52 -17.23 -19.94
C ASP A 382 -5.69 -16.58 -21.08
N ALA A 383 -4.80 -17.36 -21.69
CA ALA A 383 -3.98 -16.89 -22.82
C ALA A 383 -4.82 -16.45 -24.04
N ASN A 384 -6.06 -16.93 -24.16
CA ASN A 384 -6.98 -16.60 -25.24
C ASN A 384 -7.94 -15.46 -24.87
N GLY A 385 -7.82 -14.88 -23.68
CA GLY A 385 -8.70 -13.82 -23.20
C GLY A 385 -10.05 -14.31 -22.65
N LEU A 386 -10.22 -15.61 -22.42
CA LEU A 386 -11.43 -16.24 -21.92
C LEU A 386 -11.44 -16.31 -20.39
N VAL A 387 -12.62 -16.34 -19.80
CA VAL A 387 -12.84 -16.39 -18.34
C VAL A 387 -13.48 -17.72 -17.95
N ASP A 388 -13.06 -18.32 -16.85
CA ASP A 388 -13.72 -19.50 -16.30
C ASP A 388 -15.08 -19.11 -15.70
N PHE A 389 -16.15 -19.75 -16.15
CA PHE A 389 -17.49 -19.44 -15.72
C PHE A 389 -17.75 -19.80 -14.25
N ARG A 390 -16.97 -20.71 -13.67
CA ARG A 390 -16.99 -21.01 -12.23
C ARG A 390 -16.62 -19.78 -11.39
N ASP A 391 -15.68 -18.97 -11.87
CA ASP A 391 -15.26 -17.73 -11.21
C ASP A 391 -16.43 -16.73 -11.16
N VAL A 392 -17.17 -16.63 -12.27
CA VAL A 392 -18.36 -15.78 -12.39
C VAL A 392 -19.45 -16.24 -11.44
N ALA A 393 -19.75 -17.55 -11.42
CA ALA A 393 -20.75 -18.13 -10.53
C ALA A 393 -20.45 -17.86 -9.06
N LEU A 394 -19.23 -18.11 -8.62
CA LEU A 394 -18.82 -17.87 -7.25
C LEU A 394 -18.88 -16.39 -6.87
N ALA A 395 -18.42 -15.50 -7.75
CA ALA A 395 -18.46 -14.06 -7.50
C ALA A 395 -19.89 -13.52 -7.38
N LEU A 396 -20.82 -13.98 -8.22
CA LEU A 396 -22.23 -13.60 -8.15
C LEU A 396 -22.89 -14.13 -6.87
N ALA A 397 -22.65 -15.39 -6.51
CA ALA A 397 -23.16 -15.98 -5.27
C ALA A 397 -22.64 -15.26 -4.01
N ALA A 398 -21.38 -14.80 -4.04
CA ALA A 398 -20.82 -14.00 -2.95
C ALA A 398 -21.45 -12.60 -2.84
N LEU A 399 -21.84 -12.01 -3.97
CA LEU A 399 -22.51 -10.71 -4.06
C LEU A 399 -23.99 -10.77 -3.71
N ASP A 400 -24.62 -11.93 -3.84
CA ASP A 400 -25.97 -12.14 -3.34
C ASP A 400 -26.00 -12.06 -1.82
N ARG A 401 -26.98 -11.33 -1.29
CA ARG A 401 -27.17 -11.19 0.17
C ARG A 401 -28.00 -12.32 0.77
N GLY A 402 -28.68 -13.12 -0.06
CA GLY A 402 -29.47 -14.27 0.36
C GLY A 402 -28.61 -15.47 0.78
N THR A 403 -27.52 -15.72 0.06
CA THR A 403 -26.62 -16.86 0.33
C THR A 403 -25.95 -16.77 1.70
N GLY A 404 -26.10 -17.79 2.55
CA GLY A 404 -25.37 -17.91 3.80
C GLY A 404 -23.86 -18.11 3.57
N LEU A 405 -23.00 -17.75 4.53
CA LEU A 405 -21.55 -17.95 4.38
C LEU A 405 -21.18 -19.44 4.29
N GLU A 406 -21.92 -20.30 4.99
CA GLU A 406 -21.76 -21.76 4.90
C GLU A 406 -22.16 -22.30 3.52
N GLU A 407 -23.27 -21.81 2.96
CA GLU A 407 -23.71 -22.17 1.60
C GLU A 407 -22.72 -21.68 0.55
N LEU A 408 -22.18 -20.46 0.70
CA LEU A 408 -21.17 -19.91 -0.19
C LEU A 408 -19.88 -20.73 -0.18
N THR A 409 -19.39 -21.13 1.00
CA THR A 409 -18.19 -21.96 1.11
C THR A 409 -18.42 -23.38 0.57
N ARG A 410 -19.63 -23.93 0.73
CA ARG A 410 -20.02 -25.21 0.12
C ARG A 410 -20.05 -25.11 -1.40
N LEU A 411 -20.69 -24.07 -1.96
CA LEU A 411 -20.71 -23.82 -3.39
C LEU A 411 -19.29 -23.63 -3.96
N ALA A 412 -18.45 -22.86 -3.27
CA ALA A 412 -17.05 -22.67 -3.66
C ALA A 412 -16.30 -24.02 -3.72
N PHE A 413 -16.51 -24.88 -2.73
CA PHE A 413 -15.93 -26.23 -2.74
C PHE A 413 -16.46 -27.06 -3.92
N GLU A 414 -17.77 -27.09 -4.16
CA GLU A 414 -18.37 -27.89 -5.24
C GLU A 414 -17.90 -27.45 -6.63
N LEU A 415 -17.70 -26.13 -6.84
CA LEU A 415 -17.21 -25.59 -8.11
C LEU A 415 -15.74 -25.95 -8.38
N PHE A 416 -14.89 -25.92 -7.36
CA PHE A 416 -13.42 -25.97 -7.53
C PHE A 416 -12.74 -27.24 -6.99
N ALA A 417 -13.44 -28.11 -6.28
CA ALA A 417 -12.89 -29.38 -5.85
C ALA A 417 -12.82 -30.39 -7.02
N GLU A 418 -11.73 -31.14 -7.06
CA GLU A 418 -11.44 -32.14 -8.09
C GLU A 418 -11.73 -33.55 -7.57
N GLU A 419 -12.16 -34.44 -8.47
CA GLU A 419 -12.30 -35.86 -8.16
C GLU A 419 -10.92 -36.53 -8.12
N GLN A 420 -10.65 -37.29 -7.06
CA GLN A 420 -9.41 -38.05 -6.97
C GLN A 420 -9.46 -39.32 -7.82
N ALA A 421 -8.31 -39.72 -8.35
CA ALA A 421 -8.16 -40.96 -9.10
C ALA A 421 -8.41 -42.22 -8.24
N GLU A 422 -8.18 -42.13 -6.92
CA GLU A 422 -8.36 -43.22 -5.96
C GLU A 422 -9.33 -42.80 -4.83
N GLY A 423 -10.62 -43.05 -5.01
CA GLY A 423 -11.66 -42.92 -3.97
C GLY A 423 -12.80 -41.95 -4.30
N PRO A 424 -13.95 -42.02 -3.59
CA PRO A 424 -15.17 -41.24 -3.90
C PRO A 424 -15.15 -39.79 -3.39
N SER A 425 -14.04 -39.33 -2.78
CA SER A 425 -13.96 -38.03 -2.14
C SER A 425 -13.36 -36.98 -3.07
N ARG A 426 -14.11 -35.90 -3.33
CA ARG A 426 -13.58 -34.68 -3.95
C ARG A 426 -12.69 -33.95 -2.98
N LEU A 427 -11.55 -33.44 -3.46
CA LEU A 427 -10.64 -32.62 -2.67
C LEU A 427 -10.38 -31.28 -3.35
N LEU A 428 -10.23 -30.25 -2.53
CA LEU A 428 -9.84 -28.93 -2.97
C LEU A 428 -8.32 -28.86 -3.08
N CYS A 429 -7.84 -28.94 -4.30
CA CYS A 429 -6.43 -28.78 -4.67
C CYS A 429 -5.95 -27.33 -4.52
N SER A 430 -4.63 -27.14 -4.59
CA SER A 430 -4.00 -25.83 -4.37
C SER A 430 -4.50 -24.74 -5.34
N ASP A 431 -4.73 -25.08 -6.62
CA ASP A 431 -5.20 -24.11 -7.61
C ASP A 431 -6.65 -23.66 -7.35
N GLY A 432 -7.55 -24.61 -7.04
CA GLY A 432 -8.93 -24.31 -6.67
C GLY A 432 -9.01 -23.46 -5.40
N PHE A 433 -8.26 -23.83 -4.36
CA PHE A 433 -8.18 -23.06 -3.11
C PHE A 433 -7.66 -21.63 -3.37
N SER A 434 -6.60 -21.50 -4.16
CA SER A 434 -6.00 -20.21 -4.48
C SER A 434 -6.93 -19.33 -5.31
N THR A 435 -7.70 -19.93 -6.22
CA THR A 435 -8.70 -19.23 -7.03
C THR A 435 -9.84 -18.70 -6.16
N ILE A 436 -10.38 -19.50 -5.24
CA ILE A 436 -11.43 -19.07 -4.30
C ILE A 436 -10.95 -17.88 -3.47
N LEU A 437 -9.78 -17.97 -2.83
CA LEU A 437 -9.26 -16.89 -1.99
C LEU A 437 -8.91 -15.64 -2.81
N HIS A 438 -8.45 -15.81 -4.05
CA HIS A 438 -8.20 -14.70 -4.94
C HIS A 438 -9.48 -13.96 -5.31
N LEU A 439 -10.52 -14.68 -5.72
CA LEU A 439 -11.81 -14.08 -6.09
C LEU A 439 -12.49 -13.40 -4.90
N LEU A 440 -12.64 -14.12 -3.79
CA LEU A 440 -13.43 -13.64 -2.65
C LEU A 440 -12.70 -12.59 -1.80
N LEU A 441 -11.39 -12.77 -1.59
CA LEU A 441 -10.61 -11.99 -0.64
C LEU A 441 -9.50 -11.15 -1.31
N GLY A 442 -9.33 -11.27 -2.63
CA GLY A 442 -8.23 -10.60 -3.34
C GLY A 442 -6.84 -11.10 -2.93
N SER A 443 -6.75 -12.31 -2.37
CA SER A 443 -5.47 -12.89 -1.93
C SER A 443 -4.56 -13.17 -3.14
N PRO A 444 -3.26 -12.82 -3.10
CA PRO A 444 -2.32 -13.23 -4.14
C PRO A 444 -2.19 -14.76 -4.20
N ARG A 445 -2.35 -15.37 -5.39
CA ARG A 445 -2.29 -16.84 -5.59
C ARG A 445 -1.09 -17.52 -4.89
N PRO A 446 0.17 -17.05 -5.03
CA PRO A 446 1.31 -17.71 -4.37
C PRO A 446 1.23 -17.73 -2.83
N ALA A 447 0.58 -16.73 -2.22
CA ALA A 447 0.37 -16.71 -0.78
C ALA A 447 -0.71 -17.72 -0.36
N ALA A 448 -1.76 -17.88 -1.17
CA ALA A 448 -2.79 -18.88 -0.96
C ALA A 448 -2.26 -20.32 -1.15
N GLU A 449 -1.40 -20.56 -2.15
CA GLU A 449 -0.75 -21.87 -2.38
C GLU A 449 0.12 -22.30 -1.18
N THR A 450 0.86 -21.35 -0.60
CA THR A 450 1.69 -21.61 0.58
C THR A 450 0.81 -22.00 1.77
N LEU A 451 -0.29 -21.28 1.98
CA LEU A 451 -1.26 -21.58 3.04
C LEU A 451 -1.93 -22.94 2.83
N HIS A 452 -2.29 -23.29 1.59
CA HIS A 452 -2.84 -24.58 1.24
C HIS A 452 -1.88 -25.72 1.59
N ALA A 453 -0.61 -25.59 1.21
CA ALA A 453 0.40 -26.60 1.49
C ALA A 453 0.55 -26.85 3.01
N GLU A 454 0.47 -25.81 3.83
CA GLU A 454 0.53 -25.93 5.29
C GLU A 454 -0.72 -26.55 5.90
N LEU A 455 -1.91 -26.18 5.42
CA LEU A 455 -3.16 -26.81 5.86
C LEU A 455 -3.20 -28.30 5.50
N CYS A 456 -2.59 -28.68 4.37
CA CYS A 456 -2.46 -30.08 3.94
C CYS A 456 -1.40 -30.87 4.71
N GLN A 457 -0.34 -30.23 5.24
CA GLN A 457 0.68 -30.93 6.06
C GLN A 457 0.11 -31.58 7.32
N ALA A 458 -1.09 -31.18 7.76
CA ALA A 458 -1.80 -31.79 8.88
C ALA A 458 -2.60 -33.06 8.51
N GLY A 459 -2.65 -33.47 7.24
CA GLY A 459 -3.47 -34.59 6.75
C GLY A 459 -2.74 -35.56 5.79
N PRO A 460 -3.32 -36.74 5.53
CA PRO A 460 -2.72 -37.78 4.69
C PRO A 460 -2.90 -37.58 3.17
N HIS A 461 -3.66 -36.58 2.72
CA HIS A 461 -4.00 -36.35 1.31
C HIS A 461 -3.52 -34.99 0.78
N GLN A 462 -3.22 -34.88 -0.53
CA GLN A 462 -2.77 -33.64 -1.19
C GLN A 462 -3.90 -32.62 -1.46
N GLY A 463 -4.86 -32.47 -0.55
CA GLY A 463 -5.96 -31.53 -0.72
C GLY A 463 -6.88 -31.44 0.49
N LEU A 464 -7.73 -30.41 0.52
CA LEU A 464 -8.65 -30.16 1.63
C LEU A 464 -10.02 -30.78 1.36
N SER A 465 -10.59 -31.46 2.35
CA SER A 465 -12.00 -31.84 2.35
C SER A 465 -12.91 -30.63 2.57
N LEU A 466 -14.22 -30.77 2.28
CA LEU A 466 -15.21 -29.72 2.54
C LEU A 466 -15.19 -29.28 4.01
N CYS A 467 -15.16 -30.24 4.95
CA CYS A 467 -15.12 -29.93 6.37
C CYS A 467 -13.88 -29.12 6.75
N GLN A 468 -12.70 -29.51 6.27
CA GLN A 468 -11.46 -28.77 6.53
C GLN A 468 -11.50 -27.35 5.94
N PHE A 469 -12.05 -27.20 4.73
CA PHE A 469 -12.20 -25.89 4.10
C PHE A 469 -13.21 -25.00 4.84
N GLN A 470 -14.32 -25.55 5.32
CA GLN A 470 -15.32 -24.83 6.11
C GLN A 470 -14.82 -24.48 7.51
N ASP A 471 -14.10 -25.40 8.17
CA ASP A 471 -13.47 -25.12 9.46
C ASP A 471 -12.47 -23.96 9.33
N PHE A 472 -11.64 -23.96 8.28
CA PHE A 472 -10.75 -22.84 7.95
C PHE A 472 -11.51 -21.54 7.66
N SER A 473 -12.56 -21.60 6.83
CA SER A 473 -13.23 -20.40 6.31
C SER A 473 -14.26 -19.80 7.28
N LEU A 474 -14.77 -20.57 8.23
CA LEU A 474 -15.88 -20.16 9.11
C LEU A 474 -15.51 -20.19 10.59
N ARG A 475 -14.70 -21.17 11.02
CA ARG A 475 -14.47 -21.45 12.45
C ARG A 475 -13.08 -21.06 12.94
N ASP A 476 -12.14 -20.89 12.03
CA ASP A 476 -10.79 -20.44 12.38
C ASP A 476 -10.85 -19.06 13.07
N PRO A 477 -10.23 -18.90 14.25
CA PRO A 477 -10.31 -17.66 15.04
C PRO A 477 -9.80 -16.41 14.30
N LEU A 478 -8.89 -16.59 13.35
CA LEU A 478 -8.27 -15.51 12.57
C LEU A 478 -8.93 -15.39 11.19
N HIS A 479 -9.02 -16.49 10.45
CA HIS A 479 -9.45 -16.51 9.06
C HIS A 479 -10.98 -16.46 8.93
N GLY A 480 -11.73 -17.11 9.82
CA GLY A 480 -13.20 -17.09 9.79
C GLY A 480 -13.79 -15.68 9.89
N LYS A 481 -13.18 -14.83 10.73
CA LYS A 481 -13.56 -13.42 10.86
C LYS A 481 -13.32 -12.62 9.57
N LEU A 482 -12.35 -13.01 8.74
CA LEU A 482 -12.08 -12.32 7.48
C LEU A 482 -13.19 -12.59 6.49
N PHE A 483 -13.59 -13.84 6.31
CA PHE A 483 -14.70 -14.20 5.43
C PHE A 483 -15.99 -13.49 5.83
N SER A 484 -16.32 -13.46 7.13
CA SER A 484 -17.50 -12.72 7.60
C SER A 484 -17.38 -11.21 7.37
N THR A 485 -16.22 -10.60 7.65
CA THR A 485 -16.03 -9.15 7.54
C THR A 485 -16.02 -8.68 6.08
N TYR A 486 -15.35 -9.41 5.19
CA TYR A 486 -15.16 -9.01 3.80
C TYR A 486 -16.33 -9.36 2.90
N LEU A 487 -17.04 -10.48 3.14
CA LEU A 487 -18.17 -10.92 2.30
C LEU A 487 -19.52 -10.48 2.87
N ARG A 488 -19.58 -10.13 4.16
CA ARG A 488 -20.77 -9.62 4.85
C ARG A 488 -20.41 -8.45 5.78
N PRO A 489 -19.89 -7.33 5.26
CA PRO A 489 -19.54 -6.18 6.08
C PRO A 489 -20.77 -5.71 6.87
N SER A 490 -20.64 -5.64 8.19
CA SER A 490 -21.67 -5.09 9.07
C SER A 490 -21.98 -3.66 8.61
N GLN A 491 -23.26 -3.33 8.46
CA GLN A 491 -23.68 -1.98 8.08
C GLN A 491 -23.16 -0.98 9.12
N THR A 492 -22.17 -0.17 8.78
CA THR A 492 -22.05 1.16 9.40
C THR A 492 -23.24 1.99 8.91
N PRO A 493 -23.93 2.73 9.79
CA PRO A 493 -25.11 3.50 9.39
C PRO A 493 -24.69 4.49 8.29
N ASN A 494 -25.44 4.46 7.19
CA ASN A 494 -25.22 5.29 6.02
C ASN A 494 -24.98 6.75 6.42
N ALA A 495 -23.87 7.31 5.96
CA ALA A 495 -23.83 8.72 5.59
C ALA A 495 -24.97 8.95 4.59
N SER A 496 -25.96 9.72 5.01
CA SER A 496 -27.13 10.11 4.24
C SER A 496 -26.76 10.61 2.84
N SER A 497 -27.27 9.94 1.81
CA SER A 497 -27.33 10.46 0.44
C SER A 497 -28.10 11.79 0.40
N PRO A 498 -27.78 12.70 -0.55
CA PRO A 498 -28.25 14.08 -0.53
C PRO A 498 -29.72 14.14 -0.95
N GLY A 499 -30.61 14.28 0.03
CA GLY A 499 -31.97 14.74 -0.20
C GLY A 499 -31.96 16.23 -0.54
N SER A 500 -32.56 16.55 -1.68
CA SER A 500 -33.04 17.89 -2.04
C SER A 500 -33.63 18.62 -0.83
N CYS A 501 -33.00 19.72 -0.42
CA CYS A 501 -33.65 20.81 0.31
C CYS A 501 -32.99 22.13 -0.07
N THR A 502 -33.65 22.83 -0.98
CA THR A 502 -33.63 24.29 -1.10
C THR A 502 -33.76 24.96 0.27
N ALA A 503 -32.86 25.93 0.56
CA ALA A 503 -33.09 27.26 1.15
C ALA A 503 -34.28 27.39 2.16
N LEU A 504 -34.16 27.90 3.40
CA LEU A 504 -33.51 29.14 3.86
C LEU A 504 -33.55 29.22 5.41
N ALA A 505 -32.77 30.17 5.95
CA ALA A 505 -32.47 30.43 7.35
C ALA A 505 -33.61 31.07 8.18
N ASN A 506 -33.47 30.98 9.51
CA ASN A 506 -34.26 31.68 10.53
C ASN A 506 -34.30 33.21 10.36
N GLY A 507 -35.45 33.81 10.65
CA GLY A 507 -35.57 35.24 10.91
C GLY A 507 -37.02 35.70 10.95
N THR A 508 -37.54 35.99 12.14
CA THR A 508 -38.80 36.69 12.36
C THR A 508 -38.76 38.12 11.82
N VAL A 509 -39.95 38.60 11.42
CA VAL A 509 -40.50 39.97 11.50
C VAL A 509 -41.03 40.53 10.16
N HIS A 510 -42.28 41.01 10.27
CA HIS A 510 -43.12 41.86 9.41
C HIS A 510 -44.03 41.23 8.34
N SER A 511 -45.32 41.12 8.70
CA SER A 511 -46.45 41.30 7.77
C SER A 511 -46.44 42.72 7.18
N PRO A 512 -46.89 42.91 5.93
CA PRO A 512 -48.24 43.45 5.77
C PRO A 512 -49.03 42.98 4.52
N LYS A 513 -50.35 42.90 4.74
CA LYS A 513 -51.49 43.26 3.87
C LYS A 513 -51.84 42.45 2.61
N GLN A 514 -53.08 41.95 2.64
CA GLN A 514 -53.95 41.60 1.52
C GLN A 514 -54.14 42.72 0.49
N LYS A 515 -54.25 42.31 -0.78
CA LYS A 515 -55.26 42.64 -1.82
C LYS A 515 -54.73 41.97 -3.10
N GLY A 516 -55.48 41.15 -3.84
CA GLY A 516 -56.84 41.36 -4.33
C GLY A 516 -56.72 41.40 -5.86
N ASP A 517 -57.48 40.49 -6.49
CA ASP A 517 -57.65 40.19 -7.92
C ASP A 517 -56.63 39.28 -8.60
#